data_AF-A0A7J4SQ19-F1
#
_entry.id   AF-A0A7J4SQ19-F1
#
_cell.length_a   1.000
_cell.length_b   1.000
_cell.length_c   1.000
_cell.angle_alpha   90.00
_cell.angle_beta   90.00
_cell.angle_gamma   90.00
#
_symmetry.space_group_name_H-M   'P 1'
#
loop_
_entity.id
_entity.type
_entity.pdbx_description
1 polymer ?
#
loop_
_entity_poly.entity_id
_entity_poly.type
_entity_poly.pdbx_seq_one_letter_code
_entity_poly.pdbx_strand_id
1 'polypeptide(L)'
;CSAVGLDGTVNSLLTGGLPVSLDINEGIHDAQRDTTLTTVLILLLVMSILFRSPRMALFTMAAVGVVVLWQPILMRLGGVNVNVFTAMIGTIVFGIGVDDSIHIVDRIKDEGESPAGIAKSVARCGQTVFET
;
A
#
# COMPACT_ATOMS: atom_id res chain seq x y z
N CYS A 1 7.09 36.94 -21.28
CA CYS A 1 5.98 37.91 -21.42
C CYS A 1 5.44 38.24 -20.05
N SER A 2 5.37 39.51 -19.65
CA SER A 2 4.76 39.91 -18.38
C SER A 2 3.29 39.47 -18.32
N ALA A 3 2.89 38.88 -17.20
CA ALA A 3 1.48 38.73 -16.89
C ALA A 3 0.87 40.13 -16.74
N VAL A 4 -0.37 40.25 -17.16
CA VAL A 4 -1.17 41.48 -17.10
C VAL A 4 -1.14 42.05 -15.67
N GLY A 5 -0.38 43.12 -15.46
CA GLY A 5 -0.60 44.13 -14.43
C GLY A 5 -0.29 43.78 -12.96
N LEU A 6 0.63 42.84 -12.66
CA LEU A 6 1.04 42.55 -11.27
C LEU A 6 2.58 42.55 -11.13
N ASP A 7 3.11 43.50 -10.36
CA ASP A 7 4.55 43.59 -10.08
C ASP A 7 4.99 42.45 -9.15
N GLY A 8 5.97 41.68 -9.61
CA GLY A 8 6.57 40.56 -8.86
C GLY A 8 6.19 39.14 -9.32
N THR A 9 5.40 38.99 -10.39
CA THR A 9 5.05 37.67 -10.94
C THR A 9 5.71 37.40 -12.30
N VAL A 10 6.51 36.34 -12.36
CA VAL A 10 7.17 35.87 -13.59
C VAL A 10 6.21 34.94 -14.32
N ASN A 11 5.79 35.30 -15.53
CA ASN A 11 4.97 34.42 -16.35
C ASN A 11 5.87 33.34 -16.96
N SER A 12 5.77 32.11 -16.48
CA SER A 12 6.46 30.97 -17.05
C SER A 12 5.94 30.71 -18.46
N LEU A 13 6.83 30.75 -19.45
CA LEU A 13 6.56 30.53 -20.89
C LEU A 13 6.30 29.04 -21.23
N LEU A 14 5.84 28.26 -20.26
CA LEU A 14 5.59 26.81 -20.38
C LEU A 14 4.09 26.53 -20.30
N THR A 15 3.29 27.22 -21.13
CA THR A 15 1.89 26.86 -21.34
C THR A 15 1.77 26.02 -22.61
N GLY A 16 1.22 24.82 -22.46
CA GLY A 16 1.06 23.81 -23.51
C GLY A 16 0.77 22.45 -22.89
N GLY A 17 0.09 21.56 -23.61
CA GLY A 17 -0.27 20.23 -23.08
C GLY A 17 0.95 19.43 -22.59
N LEU A 18 2.11 19.57 -23.25
CA LEU A 18 3.35 18.85 -22.92
C LEU A 18 3.98 19.27 -21.58
N PRO A 19 4.30 20.56 -21.31
CA PRO A 19 4.85 20.96 -20.01
C PRO A 19 3.87 20.74 -18.84
N VAL A 20 2.56 20.93 -19.06
CA VAL A 20 1.55 20.64 -18.04
C VAL A 20 1.45 19.13 -17.76
N SER A 21 1.53 18.27 -18.79
CA SER A 21 1.58 16.82 -18.59
C SER A 21 2.86 16.35 -17.90
N LEU A 22 3.99 17.04 -18.09
CA LEU A 22 5.24 16.75 -17.38
C LEU A 22 5.14 17.13 -15.90
N ASP A 23 4.67 18.34 -15.58
CA ASP A 23 4.44 18.78 -14.19
C ASP A 23 3.41 17.88 -13.48
N ILE A 24 2.37 17.43 -14.18
CA ILE A 24 1.39 16.48 -13.64
C ILE A 24 2.04 15.11 -13.39
N ASN A 25 2.92 14.63 -14.28
CA ASN A 25 3.59 13.34 -14.12
C ASN A 25 4.57 13.38 -12.94
N GLU A 26 5.38 14.42 -12.83
CA GLU A 26 6.25 14.64 -11.66
C GLU A 26 5.44 14.79 -10.38
N GLY A 27 4.36 15.58 -10.39
CA GLY A 27 3.49 15.74 -9.24
C GLY A 27 2.81 14.44 -8.79
N ILE A 28 2.40 13.58 -9.73
CA ILE A 28 1.87 12.24 -9.43
C ILE A 28 2.97 11.35 -8.83
N HIS A 29 4.17 11.38 -9.41
CA HIS A 29 5.27 10.54 -8.94
C HIS A 29 5.68 10.91 -7.50
N ASP A 30 5.75 12.21 -7.20
CA ASP A 30 6.08 12.70 -5.86
C ASP A 30 4.95 12.45 -4.86
N ALA A 31 3.69 12.73 -5.22
CA ALA A 31 2.54 12.42 -4.36
C ALA A 31 2.42 10.93 -4.06
N GLN A 32 2.70 10.07 -5.05
CA GLN A 32 2.65 8.61 -4.90
C GLN A 32 3.78 8.09 -4.02
N ARG A 33 4.98 8.68 -4.11
CA ARG A 33 6.09 8.39 -3.20
C ARG A 33 5.73 8.77 -1.76
N ASP A 34 5.24 9.99 -1.54
CA ASP A 34 4.93 10.50 -0.21
C ASP A 34 3.78 9.74 0.45
N THR A 35 2.72 9.44 -0.30
CA THR A 35 1.61 8.63 0.21
C THR A 35 2.04 7.21 0.54
N THR A 36 2.79 6.54 -0.34
CA THR A 36 3.31 5.19 -0.07
C THR A 36 4.17 5.17 1.20
N LEU A 37 5.09 6.14 1.33
CA LEU A 37 5.98 6.22 2.49
C LEU A 37 5.19 6.44 3.78
N THR A 38 4.22 7.35 3.74
CA THR A 38 3.36 7.68 4.89
C THR A 38 2.50 6.49 5.31
N THR A 39 1.89 5.79 4.34
CA THR A 39 1.07 4.60 4.60
C THR A 39 1.88 3.47 5.24
N VAL A 40 3.08 3.18 4.70
CA VAL A 40 4.00 2.18 5.29
C VAL A 40 4.33 2.53 6.74
N LEU A 41 4.63 3.81 7.01
CA LEU A 41 5.04 4.28 8.34
C LEU A 41 3.90 4.18 9.36
N ILE A 42 2.68 4.57 8.96
CA ILE A 42 1.47 4.45 9.79
C ILE A 42 1.16 2.98 10.08
N LEU A 43 1.20 2.10 9.06
CA LEU A 43 0.94 0.68 9.24
C LEU A 43 1.94 0.02 10.16
N LEU A 44 3.23 0.34 10.00
CA LEU A 44 4.29 -0.15 10.87
C LEU A 44 4.04 0.24 12.33
N LEU A 45 3.63 1.48 12.57
CA LEU A 45 3.32 1.98 13.92
C LEU A 45 2.08 1.29 14.52
N VAL A 46 0.99 1.19 13.76
CA VAL A 46 -0.26 0.56 14.22
C VAL A 46 -0.05 -0.93 14.51
N MET A 47 0.63 -1.66 13.63
CA MET A 47 0.92 -3.09 13.83
C MET A 47 1.89 -3.31 15.00
N SER A 48 2.89 -2.43 15.18
CA SER A 48 3.80 -2.48 16.32
C SER A 48 3.06 -2.35 17.66
N ILE A 49 2.05 -1.46 17.73
CA ILE A 49 1.18 -1.31 18.90
C ILE A 49 0.28 -2.53 19.10
N LEU A 50 -0.30 -3.08 18.01
CA LEU A 50 -1.28 -4.15 18.07
C LEU A 50 -0.71 -5.47 18.60
N PHE A 51 0.49 -5.86 18.16
CA PHE A 51 0.98 -7.22 18.42
C PHE A 51 1.78 -7.40 19.72
N ARG A 52 2.28 -6.32 20.33
CA ARG A 52 2.93 -6.31 21.67
C ARG A 52 3.94 -7.45 21.92
N SER A 53 4.51 -8.03 20.86
CA SER A 53 5.46 -9.15 20.87
C SER A 53 6.32 -9.10 19.60
N PRO A 54 7.66 -8.94 19.71
CA PRO A 54 8.53 -8.69 18.55
C PRO A 54 8.64 -9.87 17.58
N ARG A 55 8.45 -11.12 18.03
CA ARG A 55 8.46 -12.29 17.14
C ARG A 55 7.22 -12.34 16.24
N MET A 56 6.04 -12.24 16.84
CA MET A 56 4.77 -12.25 16.10
C MET A 56 4.65 -11.02 15.21
N ALA A 57 5.07 -9.85 15.73
CA ALA A 57 5.11 -8.62 14.95
C ALA A 57 5.97 -8.78 13.68
N LEU A 58 7.12 -9.46 13.73
CA LEU A 58 7.96 -9.65 12.54
C LEU A 58 7.26 -10.48 11.45
N PHE A 59 6.56 -11.56 11.83
CA PHE A 59 5.82 -12.39 10.88
C PHE A 59 4.63 -11.65 10.27
N THR A 60 3.84 -10.95 11.08
CA THR A 60 2.74 -10.12 10.57
C THR A 60 3.26 -8.98 9.70
N MET A 61 4.35 -8.31 10.10
CA MET A 61 4.98 -7.24 9.32
C MET A 61 5.52 -7.74 7.98
N ALA A 62 6.01 -8.97 7.90
CA ALA A 62 6.43 -9.57 6.64
C ALA A 62 5.23 -9.77 5.70
N ALA A 63 4.12 -10.34 6.20
CA ALA A 63 2.90 -10.53 5.42
C ALA A 63 2.30 -9.19 4.95
N VAL A 64 2.11 -8.24 5.87
CA VAL A 64 1.62 -6.88 5.56
C VAL A 64 2.57 -6.16 4.60
N GLY A 65 3.89 -6.28 4.81
CA GLY A 65 4.90 -5.70 3.94
C GLY A 65 4.78 -6.20 2.50
N VAL A 66 4.48 -7.48 2.29
CA VAL A 66 4.20 -8.03 0.96
C VAL A 66 2.98 -7.33 0.35
N VAL A 67 1.86 -7.23 1.08
CA VAL A 67 0.63 -6.60 0.55
C VAL A 67 0.85 -5.11 0.21
N VAL A 68 1.57 -4.36 1.06
CA VAL A 68 1.86 -2.94 0.81
C VAL A 68 2.78 -2.76 -0.40
N LEU A 69 3.86 -3.55 -0.49
CA LEU A 69 4.87 -3.38 -1.53
C LEU A 69 4.40 -3.91 -2.89
N TRP A 70 3.45 -4.85 -2.89
CA TRP A 70 2.95 -5.47 -4.11
C TRP A 70 2.38 -4.45 -5.10
N GLN A 71 1.63 -3.47 -4.62
CA GLN A 71 0.97 -2.47 -5.45
C GLN A 71 1.94 -1.54 -6.22
N PRO A 72 2.90 -0.83 -5.58
CA PRO A 72 3.87 -0.01 -6.30
C PRO A 72 4.80 -0.84 -7.19
N ILE A 73 5.11 -2.08 -6.81
CA ILE A 73 5.91 -3.01 -7.63
C ILE A 73 5.17 -3.32 -8.94
N LEU A 74 3.90 -3.74 -8.86
CA LEU A 74 3.11 -4.05 -10.04
C LEU A 74 2.92 -2.83 -10.95
N MET A 75 2.75 -1.64 -10.38
CA MET A 75 2.63 -0.41 -11.17
C MET A 75 3.93 -0.07 -11.90
N ARG A 76 5.07 -0.23 -11.22
CA ARG A 76 6.39 -0.02 -11.83
C ARG A 76 6.71 -1.03 -12.93
N LEU A 77 6.38 -2.31 -12.73
CA LEU A 77 6.63 -3.36 -13.73
C LEU A 77 5.62 -3.33 -14.89
N GLY A 78 4.37 -3.01 -14.62
CA GLY A 78 3.29 -3.02 -15.61
C GLY A 78 3.20 -1.75 -16.46
N GLY A 79 3.92 -0.68 -16.11
CA GLY A 79 3.85 0.61 -16.81
C GLY A 79 2.45 1.24 -16.79
N VAL A 80 1.62 0.87 -15.80
CA VAL A 80 0.22 1.29 -15.71
C VAL A 80 0.14 2.59 -14.93
N ASN A 81 -0.49 3.60 -15.52
CA ASN A 81 -0.73 4.88 -14.85
C ASN A 81 -1.72 4.71 -13.71
N VAL A 82 -1.37 5.27 -12.56
CA VAL A 82 -2.22 5.30 -11.38
C VAL A 82 -3.38 6.23 -11.64
N ASN A 83 -4.59 5.71 -11.53
CA ASN A 83 -5.81 6.50 -11.56
C ASN A 83 -6.62 6.28 -10.28
N VAL A 84 -7.66 7.10 -10.09
CA VAL A 84 -8.53 7.04 -8.90
C VAL A 84 -9.14 5.65 -8.69
N PHE A 85 -9.50 4.92 -9.75
CA PHE A 85 -10.04 3.56 -9.64
C PHE A 85 -8.99 2.57 -9.13
N THR A 86 -7.76 2.63 -9.65
CA THR A 86 -6.66 1.76 -9.17
C THR A 86 -6.28 2.04 -7.72
N ALA A 87 -6.36 3.31 -7.28
CA ALA A 87 -6.14 3.67 -5.89
C ALA A 87 -7.26 3.12 -4.98
N MET A 88 -8.53 3.26 -5.39
CA MET A 88 -9.67 2.70 -4.64
C MET A 88 -9.61 1.18 -4.50
N ILE A 89 -9.40 0.47 -5.61
CA ILE A 89 -9.26 -1.00 -5.61
C ILE A 89 -8.07 -1.41 -4.76
N GLY A 90 -6.95 -0.69 -4.88
CA GLY A 90 -5.75 -0.92 -4.06
C GLY A 90 -6.02 -0.87 -2.57
N THR A 91 -6.73 0.17 -2.09
CA THR A 91 -7.09 0.28 -0.67
C THR A 91 -7.99 -0.85 -0.19
N ILE A 92 -8.92 -1.34 -1.02
CA ILE A 92 -9.82 -2.46 -0.68
C ILE A 92 -9.02 -3.76 -0.59
N VAL A 93 -8.23 -4.07 -1.61
CA VAL A 93 -7.37 -5.27 -1.66
C VAL A 93 -6.38 -5.25 -0.49
N PHE A 94 -5.85 -4.08 -0.17
CA PHE A 94 -4.98 -3.87 0.97
C PHE A 94 -5.69 -4.22 2.29
N GLY A 95 -6.90 -3.71 2.50
CA GLY A 95 -7.70 -4.01 3.71
C GLY A 95 -7.97 -5.51 3.89
N ILE A 96 -8.41 -6.18 2.82
CA ILE A 96 -8.68 -7.62 2.84
C ILE A 96 -7.40 -8.42 3.11
N GLY A 97 -6.31 -8.12 2.40
CA GLY A 97 -5.06 -8.85 2.55
C GLY A 97 -4.42 -8.69 3.94
N VAL A 98 -4.56 -7.52 4.57
CA VAL A 98 -4.10 -7.31 5.95
C VAL A 98 -4.96 -8.07 6.95
N ASP A 99 -6.28 -8.03 6.81
CA ASP A 99 -7.21 -8.73 7.70
C ASP A 99 -6.95 -10.25 7.68
N ASP A 100 -6.89 -10.83 6.47
CA ASP A 100 -6.59 -12.25 6.28
C ASP A 100 -5.23 -12.65 6.86
N SER A 101 -4.21 -11.81 6.68
CA SER A 101 -2.86 -12.05 7.21
C SER A 101 -2.86 -12.08 8.74
N ILE A 102 -3.59 -11.16 9.38
CA ILE A 102 -3.72 -11.12 10.83
C ILE A 102 -4.47 -12.36 11.33
N HIS A 103 -5.59 -12.71 10.68
CA HIS A 103 -6.39 -13.87 11.05
C HIS A 103 -5.63 -15.20 10.95
N ILE A 104 -4.83 -15.38 9.89
CA ILE A 104 -3.99 -16.57 9.73
C ILE A 104 -2.91 -16.63 10.81
N VAL A 105 -2.21 -15.52 11.06
CA VAL A 105 -1.13 -15.47 12.05
C VAL A 105 -1.65 -15.71 13.47
N ASP A 106 -2.81 -15.16 13.82
CA ASP A 106 -3.46 -15.39 15.11
C ASP A 106 -3.89 -16.87 15.26
N ARG A 107 -4.42 -17.49 14.20
CA ARG A 107 -4.76 -18.90 14.23
C ARG A 107 -3.55 -19.83 14.32
N ILE A 108 -2.44 -19.50 13.66
CA ILE A 108 -1.18 -20.24 13.79
C ILE A 108 -0.64 -20.18 15.23
N LYS A 109 -0.81 -19.03 15.89
CA LYS A 109 -0.43 -18.87 17.30
C LYS A 109 -1.26 -19.76 18.22
N ASP A 110 -2.56 -19.89 17.95
CA ASP A 110 -3.48 -20.71 18.75
C ASP A 110 -3.36 -22.22 18.49
N GLU A 111 -3.19 -22.63 17.22
CA GLU A 111 -3.10 -24.04 16.82
C GLU A 111 -1.66 -24.60 16.88
N GLY A 112 -0.67 -23.72 17.06
CA GLY A 112 0.74 -24.03 17.30
C GLY A 112 1.64 -23.95 16.06
N GLU A 113 2.87 -23.45 16.25
CA GLU A 113 3.87 -23.19 15.20
C GLU A 113 4.48 -24.47 14.57
N SER A 114 3.92 -25.66 14.84
CA SER A 114 4.37 -26.89 14.21
C SER A 114 3.98 -26.92 12.72
N PRO A 115 4.72 -27.62 11.84
CA PRO A 115 4.37 -27.74 10.42
C PRO A 115 2.93 -28.26 10.20
N ALA A 116 2.48 -29.18 11.08
CA ALA A 116 1.12 -29.71 11.05
C ALA A 116 0.08 -28.68 11.53
N GLY A 117 0.42 -27.86 12.53
CA GLY A 117 -0.42 -26.77 13.03
C GLY A 117 -0.60 -25.67 11.99
N ILE A 118 0.49 -25.25 11.33
CA ILE A 118 0.46 -24.26 10.24
C ILE A 118 -0.40 -24.76 9.08
N ALA A 119 -0.20 -26.00 8.62
CA ALA A 119 -1.01 -26.57 7.52
C ALA A 119 -2.50 -26.62 7.87
N LYS A 120 -2.82 -26.99 9.12
CA LYS A 120 -4.21 -27.03 9.61
C LYS A 120 -4.83 -25.63 9.69
N SER A 121 -4.10 -24.64 10.20
CA SER A 121 -4.56 -23.26 10.31
C SER A 121 -4.84 -22.64 8.95
N VAL A 122 -3.94 -22.87 7.98
CA VAL A 122 -4.10 -22.39 6.60
C VAL A 122 -5.30 -23.05 5.93
N ALA A 123 -5.46 -24.38 6.05
CA ALA A 123 -6.59 -25.09 5.46
C ALA A 123 -7.93 -24.59 6.01
N ARG A 124 -8.03 -24.37 7.32
CA ARG A 124 -9.24 -23.86 7.97
C ARG A 124 -9.58 -22.44 7.54
N CYS A 125 -8.57 -21.56 7.53
CA CYS A 125 -8.76 -20.18 7.10
C CYS A 125 -9.20 -20.13 5.63
N GLY A 126 -8.61 -20.98 4.78
CA GLY A 126 -9.04 -21.15 3.39
C GLY A 126 -10.51 -21.55 3.27
N GLN A 127 -10.98 -22.53 4.05
CA GLN A 127 -12.41 -22.91 4.03
C GLN A 127 -13.33 -21.75 4.43
N THR A 128 -12.98 -20.99 5.46
CA THR A 128 -13.80 -19.83 5.91
C THR A 128 -13.88 -18.73 4.84
N VAL A 129 -12.78 -18.46 4.13
CA VAL A 129 -12.75 -17.47 3.03
C VAL A 129 -13.61 -17.93 1.85
N PHE A 130 -13.62 -19.24 1.53
CA PHE A 130 -14.45 -19.76 0.43
C PHE A 130 -15.94 -19.91 0.80
N GLU A 131 -16.27 -20.00 2.08
CA GLU A 131 -17.64 -20.08 2.58
C GLU A 131 -18.30 -18.71 2.80
N THR A 132 -17.53 -17.60 2.70
CA THR A 132 -18.00 -16.21 2.84
C THR A 132 -18.23 -15.56 1.48
#